data_AF-A0A328J0T2-F1
#
_entry.id   AF-A0A328J0T2-F1
#
_cell.length_a   1.000
_cell.length_b   1.000
_cell.length_c   1.000
_cell.angle_alpha   90.00
_cell.angle_beta   90.00
_cell.angle_gamma   90.00
#
_symmetry.space_group_name_H-M   'P 1'
#
loop_
_entity.id
_entity.type
_entity.pdbx_description
1 polymer ?
#
loop_
_entity_poly.entity_id
_entity_poly.type
_entity_poly.pdbx_seq_one_letter_code
_entity_poly.pdbx_strand_id
1 'polypeptide(L)'
;MILRIVSDKELIVSPKVSINNQALNIPLDYVAERDQTLVVEIDELQEFDYRKPIGDDVRVSFIEWDDGETSPYREILMEHSLKLTARFSVTYYLNIATSARYEQEIPGEGWRDEGATVVVTAPKIEGYTFRDWDLNETYGIVCGEVIVVKMDCPVNLVANYTHDCP
;
A
#
# COMPACT_ATOMS: atom_id res chain seq x y z
N MET A 1 20.50 24.68 9.51
CA MET A 1 19.09 24.46 9.91
C MET A 1 18.72 23.01 9.63
N ILE A 2 17.67 22.50 10.24
CA ILE A 2 17.15 21.15 9.95
C ILE A 2 15.75 21.30 9.37
N LEU A 3 15.52 20.71 8.19
CA LEU A 3 14.19 20.45 7.67
C LEU A 3 13.83 19.01 8.00
N ARG A 4 12.81 18.81 8.85
CA ARG A 4 12.27 17.51 9.17
C ARG A 4 10.99 17.25 8.39
N ILE A 5 10.89 16.12 7.71
CA ILE A 5 9.67 15.68 7.01
C ILE A 5 9.23 14.35 7.60
N VAL A 6 7.96 14.26 7.99
CA VAL A 6 7.33 13.05 8.53
C VAL A 6 5.96 12.83 7.90
N SER A 7 5.44 11.61 7.98
CA SER A 7 4.04 11.31 7.64
C SER A 7 3.11 11.63 8.81
N ASP A 8 1.83 11.89 8.52
CA ASP A 8 0.77 12.13 9.51
C ASP A 8 0.42 10.90 10.36
N LYS A 9 0.65 9.71 9.81
CA LYS A 9 0.47 8.42 10.46
C LYS A 9 1.64 7.48 10.18
N GLU A 10 1.73 6.40 10.95
CA GLU A 10 2.65 5.31 10.64
C GLU A 10 2.23 4.60 9.36
N LEU A 11 3.18 4.33 8.48
CA LEU A 11 3.00 3.64 7.21
C LEU A 11 3.88 2.39 7.19
N ILE A 12 3.37 1.32 6.57
CA ILE A 12 4.12 0.06 6.42
C ILE A 12 5.24 0.14 5.38
N VAL A 13 5.27 1.23 4.61
CA VAL A 13 6.29 1.59 3.62
C VAL A 13 6.80 2.99 3.92
N SER A 14 7.96 3.35 3.35
CA SER A 14 8.53 4.69 3.48
C SER A 14 8.29 5.51 2.21
N PRO A 15 7.39 6.52 2.24
CA PRO A 15 7.19 7.40 1.09
C PRO A 15 8.49 8.10 0.70
N LYS A 16 8.69 8.27 -0.60
CA LYS A 16 9.79 9.02 -1.18
C LYS A 16 9.46 10.51 -1.21
N VAL A 17 10.50 11.31 -1.03
CA VAL A 17 10.50 12.76 -1.19
C VAL A 17 11.79 13.18 -1.87
N SER A 18 11.71 14.13 -2.80
CA SER A 18 12.88 14.74 -3.43
C SER A 18 13.19 16.07 -2.76
N ILE A 19 14.45 16.27 -2.37
CA ILE A 19 14.97 17.58 -1.94
C ILE A 19 16.06 18.00 -2.91
N ASN A 20 15.86 19.11 -3.64
CA ASN A 20 16.77 19.58 -4.69
C ASN A 20 17.13 18.46 -5.71
N ASN A 21 16.11 17.74 -6.18
CA ASN A 21 16.22 16.57 -7.08
C ASN A 21 16.91 15.33 -6.48
N GLN A 22 17.27 15.34 -5.20
CA GLN A 22 17.78 14.15 -4.52
C GLN A 22 16.63 13.38 -3.87
N ALA A 23 16.37 12.16 -4.36
CA ALA A 23 15.39 11.25 -3.78
C ALA A 23 15.85 10.74 -2.40
N LEU A 24 14.95 10.84 -1.43
CA LEU A 24 15.10 10.47 -0.02
C LEU A 24 13.81 9.76 0.44
N ASN A 25 13.82 9.22 1.67
CA ASN A 25 12.67 8.53 2.26
C ASN A 25 12.16 9.27 3.49
N ILE A 26 10.86 9.30 3.69
CA ILE A 26 10.18 9.80 4.89
C ILE A 26 10.08 8.64 5.90
N PRO A 27 10.35 8.88 7.20
CA PRO A 27 10.76 10.15 7.81
C PRO A 27 12.23 10.51 7.57
N LEU A 28 12.51 11.81 7.55
CA LEU A 28 13.81 12.38 7.18
C LEU A 28 14.12 13.63 8.02
N ASP A 29 15.38 13.77 8.42
CA ASP A 29 15.98 15.02 8.90
C ASP A 29 17.05 15.49 7.89
N TYR A 30 16.78 16.56 7.16
CA TYR A 30 17.68 17.13 6.14
C TYR A 30 18.41 18.36 6.69
N VAL A 31 19.74 18.38 6.57
CA VAL A 31 20.56 19.53 7.00
C VAL A 31 20.71 20.51 5.84
N ALA A 32 20.34 21.77 6.08
CA ALA A 32 20.44 22.85 5.11
C ALA A 32 21.19 24.06 5.68
N GLU A 33 21.76 24.86 4.79
CA GLU A 33 22.36 26.14 5.17
C GLU A 33 21.29 27.17 5.51
N ARG A 34 21.66 28.19 6.28
CA ARG A 34 20.75 29.30 6.58
C ARG A 34 20.50 30.10 5.31
N ASP A 35 19.25 30.50 5.09
CA ASP A 35 18.79 31.27 3.93
C ASP A 35 18.92 30.50 2.59
N GLN A 36 19.15 29.18 2.64
CA GLN A 36 19.07 28.30 1.48
C GLN A 36 17.61 28.03 1.11
N THR A 37 17.26 28.17 -0.16
CA THR A 37 15.98 27.68 -0.68
C THR A 37 16.11 26.19 -1.04
N LEU A 38 15.24 25.36 -0.49
CA LEU A 38 15.09 23.95 -0.82
C LEU A 38 13.86 23.75 -1.71
N VAL A 39 14.01 22.99 -2.78
CA VAL A 39 12.88 22.48 -3.57
C VAL A 39 12.50 21.12 -3.00
N VAL A 40 11.29 21.01 -2.46
CA VAL A 40 10.73 19.78 -1.88
C VAL A 40 9.59 19.29 -2.76
N GLU A 41 9.65 18.03 -3.16
CA GLU A 41 8.64 17.42 -4.05
C GLU A 41 8.31 16.00 -3.59
N ILE A 42 7.02 15.66 -3.57
CA ILE A 42 6.51 14.31 -3.30
C ILE A 42 5.71 13.87 -4.52
N ASP A 43 5.92 12.66 -5.03
CA ASP A 43 5.06 12.16 -6.12
C ASP A 43 3.61 12.03 -5.61
N GLU A 44 2.63 12.50 -6.41
CA GLU A 44 1.20 12.44 -6.05
C GLU A 44 0.74 11.01 -5.73
N LEU A 45 1.29 10.02 -6.42
CA LEU A 45 1.06 8.60 -6.20
C LEU A 45 2.39 7.86 -6.21
N GLN A 46 2.58 7.02 -5.19
CA GLN A 46 3.74 6.15 -5.06
C GLN A 46 3.29 4.71 -4.88
N GLU A 47 3.93 3.81 -5.61
CA GLU A 47 3.66 2.36 -5.60
C GLU A 47 4.83 1.62 -4.97
N PHE A 48 4.53 0.59 -4.18
CA PHE A 48 5.51 -0.22 -3.47
C PHE A 48 5.14 -1.70 -3.53
N ASP A 49 6.13 -2.54 -3.78
CA ASP A 49 6.11 -3.99 -3.59
C ASP A 49 6.52 -4.34 -2.15
N TYR A 50 5.51 -4.52 -1.29
CA TYR A 50 5.67 -4.93 0.11
C TYR A 50 5.63 -6.45 0.24
N ARG A 51 4.65 -7.14 -0.37
CA ARG A 51 4.57 -8.61 -0.40
C ARG A 51 4.97 -9.17 -1.77
N LYS A 52 6.20 -9.68 -1.81
CA LYS A 52 6.66 -10.52 -2.92
C LYS A 52 5.89 -11.85 -2.94
N PRO A 53 5.58 -12.41 -4.12
CA PRO A 53 6.00 -11.96 -5.46
C PRO A 53 4.93 -11.18 -6.26
N ILE A 54 3.91 -10.61 -5.62
CA ILE A 54 2.69 -10.11 -6.30
C ILE A 54 2.97 -8.87 -7.15
N GLY A 55 4.05 -8.15 -6.86
CA GLY A 55 4.36 -6.85 -7.45
C GLY A 55 3.93 -5.73 -6.52
N ASP A 56 3.65 -4.55 -7.08
CA ASP A 56 3.21 -3.42 -6.27
C ASP A 56 1.84 -3.71 -5.64
N ASP A 57 1.80 -3.68 -4.32
CA ASP A 57 0.65 -4.08 -3.51
C ASP A 57 0.29 -3.04 -2.43
N VAL A 58 1.08 -1.96 -2.33
CA VAL A 58 0.79 -0.76 -1.54
C VAL A 58 0.85 0.47 -2.44
N ARG A 59 -0.16 1.32 -2.31
CA ARG A 59 -0.19 2.67 -2.89
C ARG A 59 -0.32 3.70 -1.79
N VAL A 60 0.51 4.74 -1.88
CA VAL A 60 0.45 5.90 -1.01
C VAL A 60 0.26 7.13 -1.89
N SER A 61 -0.79 7.91 -1.63
CA SER A 61 -1.07 9.14 -2.36
C SER A 61 -0.98 10.36 -1.46
N PHE A 62 -0.26 11.37 -1.91
CA PHE A 62 -0.16 12.65 -1.20
C PHE A 62 -1.51 13.37 -1.22
N ILE A 63 -1.93 13.91 -0.07
CA ILE A 63 -3.17 14.69 0.06
C ILE A 63 -2.85 16.16 0.23
N GLU A 64 -2.13 16.49 1.30
CA GLU A 64 -1.85 17.85 1.73
C GLU A 64 -0.70 17.84 2.75
N TRP A 65 -0.12 19.01 2.98
CA TRP A 65 0.77 19.27 4.11
C TRP A 65 -0.03 19.73 5.34
N ASP A 66 0.59 19.72 6.52
CA ASP A 66 -0.05 20.14 7.78
C ASP A 66 -0.39 21.63 7.88
N ASP A 67 0.12 22.45 6.98
CA ASP A 67 -0.25 23.85 6.80
C ASP A 67 -1.46 24.04 5.85
N GLY A 68 -2.00 22.96 5.28
CA GLY A 68 -3.11 22.97 4.33
C GLY A 68 -2.72 23.18 2.87
N GLU A 69 -1.42 23.23 2.55
CA GLU A 69 -0.95 23.26 1.15
C GLU A 69 -1.21 21.91 0.48
N THR A 70 -1.93 21.93 -0.65
CA THR A 70 -2.28 20.73 -1.43
C THR A 70 -1.30 20.45 -2.57
N SER A 71 -0.42 21.41 -2.88
CA SER A 71 0.66 21.18 -3.83
C SER A 71 1.71 20.23 -3.23
N PRO A 72 2.02 19.11 -3.91
CA PRO A 72 3.12 18.24 -3.50
C PRO A 72 4.50 18.89 -3.69
N TYR A 73 4.57 19.95 -4.49
CA TYR A 73 5.76 20.75 -4.77
C TYR A 73 5.80 22.00 -3.88
N ARG A 74 6.95 22.27 -3.26
CA ARG A 74 7.20 23.50 -2.48
C ARG A 74 8.62 24.01 -2.62
N GLU A 75 8.75 25.33 -2.59
CA GLU A 75 10.02 26.02 -2.36
C GLU A 75 10.06 26.53 -0.92
N ILE A 76 11.10 26.14 -0.16
CA ILE A 76 11.21 26.42 1.27
C ILE A 76 12.48 27.20 1.53
N LEU A 77 12.34 28.45 2.01
CA LEU A 77 13.47 29.24 2.48
C LEU A 77 13.84 28.85 3.92
N MET A 78 15.06 28.34 4.11
CA MET A 78 15.54 27.82 5.39
C MET A 78 16.07 28.92 6.34
N GLU A 79 15.18 29.79 6.82
CA GLU A 79 15.51 30.83 7.81
C GLU A 79 15.68 30.27 9.24
N HIS A 80 15.01 29.16 9.53
CA HIS A 80 15.04 28.42 10.80
C HIS A 80 14.81 26.93 10.57
N SER A 81 14.99 26.10 11.60
CA SER A 81 14.63 24.67 11.52
C SER A 81 13.11 24.53 11.45
N LEU A 82 12.64 23.69 10.54
CA LEU A 82 11.23 23.53 10.21
C LEU A 82 10.86 22.04 10.26
N LYS A 83 9.64 21.74 10.72
CA LYS A 83 9.04 20.41 10.62
C LYS A 83 7.81 20.51 9.73
N LEU A 84 7.71 19.60 8.77
CA LEU A 84 6.57 19.47 7.87
C LEU A 84 6.01 18.05 8.00
N THR A 85 4.70 17.97 8.02
CA THR A 85 3.98 16.70 8.10
C THR A 85 3.20 16.54 6.80
N ALA A 86 3.49 15.50 6.03
CA ALA A 86 2.74 15.15 4.84
C ALA A 86 1.60 14.21 5.21
N ARG A 87 0.40 14.51 4.72
CA ARG A 87 -0.78 13.65 4.87
C ARG A 87 -0.92 12.75 3.66
N PHE A 88 -1.15 11.46 3.90
CA PHE A 88 -1.30 10.47 2.84
C PHE A 88 -2.58 9.64 2.95
N SER A 89 -3.21 9.33 1.82
CA SER A 89 -4.13 8.20 1.71
C SER A 89 -3.36 6.93 1.33
N VAL A 90 -3.89 5.78 1.72
CA VAL A 90 -3.27 4.48 1.48
C VAL A 90 -4.31 3.55 0.88
N THR A 91 -3.92 2.81 -0.16
CA THR A 91 -4.69 1.67 -0.66
C THR A 91 -3.80 0.44 -0.73
N TYR A 92 -4.40 -0.72 -0.49
CA TYR A 92 -3.73 -2.02 -0.52
C TYR A 92 -4.35 -2.90 -1.61
N TYR A 93 -3.52 -3.73 -2.23
CA TYR A 93 -3.97 -4.70 -3.21
C TYR A 93 -4.46 -5.99 -2.53
N LEU A 94 -5.64 -6.45 -2.93
CA LEU A 94 -6.15 -7.78 -2.64
C LEU A 94 -5.93 -8.66 -3.87
N ASN A 95 -4.96 -9.55 -3.82
CA ASN A 95 -4.71 -10.56 -4.86
C ASN A 95 -5.48 -11.84 -4.53
N ILE A 96 -6.12 -12.44 -5.54
CA ILE A 96 -6.85 -13.70 -5.36
C ILE A 96 -6.45 -14.69 -6.45
N ALA A 97 -5.99 -15.86 -6.04
CA ALA A 97 -5.61 -16.96 -6.92
C ALA A 97 -6.33 -18.25 -6.54
N THR A 98 -6.26 -19.25 -7.42
CA THR A 98 -6.81 -20.59 -7.20
C THR A 98 -5.72 -21.63 -7.43
N SER A 99 -5.73 -22.70 -6.62
CA SER A 99 -4.78 -23.82 -6.80
C SER A 99 -5.12 -24.68 -8.03
N ALA A 100 -6.38 -24.67 -8.46
CA ALA A 100 -6.83 -25.25 -9.73
C ALA A 100 -6.88 -24.18 -10.81
N ARG A 101 -6.72 -24.55 -12.08
CA ARG A 101 -6.75 -23.60 -13.21
C ARG A 101 -8.12 -22.90 -13.27
N TYR A 102 -8.11 -21.58 -13.15
CA TYR A 102 -9.28 -20.72 -13.29
C TYR A 102 -8.88 -19.50 -14.12
N GLU A 103 -9.60 -19.23 -15.21
CA GLU A 103 -9.22 -18.20 -16.20
C GLU A 103 -10.14 -16.97 -16.18
N GLN A 104 -11.14 -16.99 -15.29
CA GLN A 104 -12.09 -15.90 -15.14
C GLN A 104 -11.60 -14.96 -14.05
N GLU A 105 -12.03 -13.70 -14.13
CA GLU A 105 -11.83 -12.72 -13.06
C GLU A 105 -12.49 -13.22 -11.77
N ILE A 106 -11.79 -13.10 -10.64
CA ILE A 106 -12.32 -13.47 -9.33
C ILE A 106 -12.88 -12.21 -8.66
N PRO A 107 -14.20 -12.15 -8.40
CA PRO A 107 -14.80 -11.00 -7.73
C PRO A 107 -14.13 -10.72 -6.38
N GLY A 108 -13.78 -9.45 -6.18
CA GLY A 108 -13.14 -8.99 -4.94
C GLY A 108 -11.66 -8.66 -5.10
N GLU A 109 -10.97 -9.15 -6.13
CA GLU A 109 -9.60 -8.76 -6.45
C GLU A 109 -9.48 -7.25 -6.72
N GLY A 110 -8.32 -6.67 -6.40
CA GLY A 110 -7.94 -5.30 -6.76
C GLY A 110 -7.60 -4.39 -5.58
N TRP A 111 -7.37 -3.12 -5.89
CA TRP A 111 -7.02 -2.07 -4.93
C TRP A 111 -8.21 -1.69 -4.03
N ARG A 112 -7.95 -1.51 -2.74
CA ARG A 112 -8.94 -1.14 -1.72
C ARG A 112 -8.34 -0.15 -0.74
N ASP A 113 -9.14 0.79 -0.26
CA ASP A 113 -8.72 1.74 0.77
C ASP A 113 -8.28 1.01 2.05
N GLU A 114 -7.31 1.58 2.76
CA GLU A 114 -6.91 1.12 4.09
C GLU A 114 -8.13 1.02 5.02
N GLY A 115 -8.25 -0.12 5.71
CA GLY A 115 -9.36 -0.42 6.62
C GLY A 115 -10.65 -0.87 5.92
N ALA A 116 -10.71 -0.89 4.59
CA ALA A 116 -11.86 -1.41 3.86
C ALA A 116 -12.09 -2.90 4.18
N THR A 117 -13.33 -3.34 4.01
CA THR A 117 -13.73 -4.74 4.20
C THR A 117 -14.28 -5.28 2.89
N VAL A 118 -13.78 -6.42 2.43
CA VAL A 118 -14.17 -7.06 1.18
C VAL A 118 -14.74 -8.44 1.47
N VAL A 119 -15.92 -8.74 0.93
CA VAL A 119 -16.48 -10.09 0.95
C VAL A 119 -15.95 -10.85 -0.27
N VAL A 120 -15.31 -11.99 -0.03
CA VAL A 120 -14.72 -12.84 -1.08
C VAL A 120 -15.41 -14.20 -1.05
N THR A 121 -15.73 -14.73 -2.23
CA THR A 121 -16.35 -16.05 -2.39
C THR A 121 -15.47 -16.93 -3.27
N ALA A 122 -15.25 -18.18 -2.86
CA ALA A 122 -14.44 -19.12 -3.62
C ALA A 122 -15.13 -19.39 -4.96
N PRO A 123 -14.44 -19.24 -6.11
CA PRO A 123 -15.03 -19.54 -7.39
C PRO A 123 -15.41 -21.03 -7.46
N LYS A 124 -16.50 -21.33 -8.17
CA LYS A 124 -16.85 -22.72 -8.47
C LYS A 124 -16.06 -23.19 -9.68
N ILE A 125 -15.34 -24.30 -9.53
CA ILE A 125 -14.52 -24.90 -10.58
C ILE A 125 -15.05 -26.31 -10.85
N GLU A 126 -15.38 -26.61 -12.10
CA GLU A 126 -15.91 -27.92 -12.47
C GLU A 126 -14.88 -29.03 -12.24
N GLY A 127 -15.31 -30.12 -11.58
CA GLY A 127 -14.44 -31.25 -11.24
C GLY A 127 -13.50 -30.99 -10.06
N TYR A 128 -13.75 -29.93 -9.27
CA TYR A 128 -12.96 -29.60 -8.10
C TYR A 128 -13.85 -29.16 -6.92
N THR A 129 -13.54 -29.67 -5.74
CA THR A 129 -14.14 -29.24 -4.48
C THR A 129 -13.22 -28.25 -3.76
N PHE A 130 -13.77 -27.08 -3.39
CA PHE A 130 -13.07 -26.11 -2.55
C PHE A 130 -12.75 -26.72 -1.18
N ARG A 131 -11.53 -26.49 -0.68
CA ARG A 131 -11.09 -26.94 0.64
C ARG A 131 -11.01 -25.80 1.64
N ASP A 132 -10.19 -24.82 1.30
CA ASP A 132 -9.77 -23.78 2.22
C ASP A 132 -9.14 -22.59 1.49
N TRP A 133 -9.03 -21.46 2.18
CA TRP A 133 -8.21 -20.34 1.75
C TRP A 133 -6.86 -20.36 2.46
N ASP A 134 -5.78 -20.24 1.69
CA ASP A 134 -4.47 -19.85 2.21
C ASP A 134 -4.38 -18.31 2.23
N LEU A 135 -4.19 -17.74 3.42
CA LEU A 135 -4.04 -16.30 3.61
C LEU A 135 -2.58 -15.93 3.81
N ASN A 136 -2.04 -15.18 2.85
CA ASN A 136 -0.70 -14.59 2.91
C ASN A 136 0.43 -15.59 3.14
N GLU A 137 0.24 -16.88 2.83
CA GLU A 137 1.19 -18.00 3.00
C GLU A 137 1.69 -18.22 4.45
N THR A 138 1.35 -17.32 5.38
CA THR A 138 1.96 -17.19 6.71
C THR A 138 0.91 -17.07 7.82
N TYR A 139 -0.29 -16.56 7.50
CA TYR A 139 -1.33 -16.29 8.49
C TYR A 139 -2.32 -17.45 8.69
N GLY A 140 -2.16 -18.52 7.92
CA GLY A 140 -2.84 -19.81 8.12
C GLY A 140 -4.05 -20.03 7.21
N ILE A 141 -4.79 -21.09 7.54
CA ILE A 141 -5.94 -21.56 6.78
C ILE A 141 -7.22 -20.89 7.31
N VAL A 142 -8.01 -20.31 6.40
CA VAL A 142 -9.35 -19.79 6.71
C VAL A 142 -10.41 -20.72 6.12
N CYS A 143 -11.34 -21.17 6.96
CA CYS A 143 -12.43 -22.06 6.57
C CYS A 143 -13.69 -21.28 6.19
N GLY A 144 -14.40 -21.77 5.17
CA GLY A 144 -15.64 -21.20 4.64
C GLY A 144 -15.49 -20.76 3.19
N GLU A 145 -16.47 -21.10 2.35
CA GLU A 145 -16.47 -20.69 0.94
C GLU A 145 -16.55 -19.17 0.78
N VAL A 146 -17.21 -18.49 1.74
CA VAL A 146 -17.33 -17.04 1.80
C VAL A 146 -16.56 -16.52 3.01
N ILE A 147 -15.64 -15.59 2.79
CA ILE A 147 -14.85 -14.97 3.84
C ILE A 147 -14.92 -13.45 3.76
N VAL A 148 -14.55 -12.79 4.86
CA VAL A 148 -14.48 -11.34 4.98
C VAL A 148 -13.03 -10.95 5.20
N VAL A 149 -12.47 -10.18 4.27
CA VAL A 149 -11.09 -9.70 4.29
C VAL A 149 -11.07 -8.26 4.75
N LYS A 150 -10.26 -7.96 5.77
CA LYS A 150 -9.98 -6.59 6.20
C LYS A 150 -8.66 -6.10 5.60
N MET A 151 -8.70 -4.96 4.93
CA MET A 151 -7.56 -4.39 4.20
C MET A 151 -6.73 -3.47 5.10
N ASP A 152 -6.13 -4.03 6.15
CA ASP A 152 -5.17 -3.30 7.02
C ASP A 152 -3.73 -3.38 6.48
N CYS A 153 -3.49 -4.24 5.51
CA CYS A 153 -2.25 -4.40 4.76
C CYS A 153 -2.59 -5.09 3.42
N PRO A 154 -1.64 -5.24 2.48
CA PRO A 154 -1.86 -6.05 1.29
C PRO A 154 -2.25 -7.48 1.65
N VAL A 155 -3.07 -8.11 0.81
CA VAL A 155 -3.56 -9.47 1.05
C VAL A 155 -3.39 -10.33 -0.19
N ASN A 156 -2.78 -11.49 -0.01
CA ASN A 156 -2.76 -12.60 -0.95
C ASN A 156 -3.70 -13.70 -0.47
N LEU A 157 -4.65 -14.10 -1.30
CA LEU A 157 -5.51 -15.25 -1.05
C LEU A 157 -5.31 -16.31 -2.12
N VAL A 158 -5.15 -17.56 -1.69
CA VAL A 158 -5.20 -18.72 -2.59
C VAL A 158 -6.36 -19.61 -2.17
N ALA A 159 -7.37 -19.76 -3.02
CA ALA A 159 -8.40 -20.78 -2.85
C ALA A 159 -7.83 -22.14 -3.24
N ASN A 160 -7.76 -23.04 -2.27
CA ASN A 160 -7.27 -24.40 -2.45
C ASN A 160 -8.42 -25.34 -2.81
N TYR A 161 -8.19 -26.18 -3.80
CA TYR A 161 -9.14 -27.17 -4.30
C TYR A 161 -8.56 -28.58 -4.31
N THR A 162 -9.44 -29.58 -4.24
CA THR A 162 -9.14 -30.99 -4.52
C THR A 162 -9.89 -31.43 -5.76
N HIS A 163 -9.21 -32.15 -6.66
CA HIS A 163 -9.85 -32.71 -7.85
C HIS A 163 -10.85 -33.80 -7.44
N ASP A 164 -12.06 -33.72 -7.96
CA ASP A 164 -13.14 -34.68 -7.77
C ASP A 164 -12.85 -35.92 -8.63
N CYS A 165 -11.87 -36.73 -8.23
CA CYS A 165 -11.64 -38.02 -8.88
C CYS A 165 -12.70 -39.02 -8.39
N PRO A 166 -13.38 -39.77 -9.28
CA PRO A 166 -14.26 -40.87 -8.87
C PRO A 166 -13.50 -42.02 -8.21
#